data_AF-A0A9E1MRP8-F1
#
_entry.id   AF-A0A9E1MRP8-F1
#
_cell.length_a   1.000
_cell.length_b   1.000
_cell.length_c   1.000
_cell.angle_alpha   90.00
_cell.angle_beta   90.00
_cell.angle_gamma   90.00
#
_symmetry.space_group_name_H-M   'P 1'
#
loop_
_entity.id
_entity.type
_entity.pdbx_description
1 polymer ?
#
loop_
_entity_poly.entity_id
_entity_poly.type
_entity_poly.pdbx_seq_one_letter_code
_entity_poly.pdbx_strand_id
1 'polypeptide(L)'
;MLKQTITAPEQVDLTSIDFPDIRWLHGVFYCNSSGSGRDKKYHPWSGVKTDLGEIEEKAWCQIAEALINRKGESALLKSLIEWETNHNYAHASKEVVRKEALQLHVARLFDNPLWVHFVPFNRQYRPEVLETAHLVTVVNECCNTPGEVTQEQVDQSANGMIACPCCGRWSPFHCVEQAENEENKLGMEMMPQ
;
A
#
# COMPACT_ATOMS: atom_id res chain seq x y z
N MET A 1 4.01 28.92 -21.36
CA MET A 1 5.19 28.24 -20.81
C MET A 1 4.94 26.74 -20.91
N LEU A 2 5.77 25.99 -21.62
CA LEU A 2 5.75 24.52 -21.55
C LEU A 2 6.13 24.16 -20.11
N LYS A 3 5.21 23.55 -19.35
CA LYS A 3 5.56 22.98 -18.05
C LYS A 3 6.72 22.01 -18.29
N GLN A 4 7.85 22.18 -17.61
CA GLN A 4 8.93 21.21 -17.66
C GLN A 4 8.43 19.90 -17.02
N THR A 5 8.19 18.90 -17.86
CA THR A 5 7.88 17.52 -17.45
C THR A 5 9.16 16.70 -17.45
N ILE A 6 9.31 15.81 -16.47
CA ILE A 6 10.39 14.83 -16.43
C ILE A 6 9.94 13.63 -17.27
N THR A 7 10.61 13.39 -18.39
CA THR A 7 10.27 12.31 -19.34
C THR A 7 11.31 11.20 -19.37
N ALA A 8 12.45 11.39 -18.72
CA ALA A 8 13.54 10.43 -18.69
C ALA A 8 14.25 10.44 -17.32
N PRO A 9 14.71 9.29 -16.80
CA PRO A 9 15.39 9.20 -15.51
C PRO A 9 16.66 10.06 -15.41
N GLU A 10 17.36 10.29 -16.52
CA GLU A 10 18.61 11.04 -16.57
C GLU A 10 18.43 12.53 -16.24
N GLN A 11 17.19 13.03 -16.27
CA GLN A 11 16.85 14.39 -15.88
C GLN A 11 16.81 14.57 -14.35
N VAL A 12 16.94 13.49 -13.59
CA VAL A 12 16.83 13.47 -12.13
C VAL A 12 18.14 12.96 -11.53
N ASP A 13 18.75 13.76 -10.66
CA ASP A 13 19.84 13.28 -9.83
C ASP A 13 19.29 12.41 -8.70
N LEU A 14 19.33 11.08 -8.91
CA LEU A 14 18.86 10.12 -7.93
C LEU A 14 19.51 10.34 -6.56
N THR A 15 20.79 10.75 -6.49
CA THR A 15 21.53 10.97 -5.23
C THR A 15 20.94 12.06 -4.35
N SER A 16 20.17 12.97 -4.94
CA SER A 16 19.55 14.12 -4.27
C SER A 16 18.10 13.89 -3.83
N ILE A 17 17.48 12.76 -4.21
CA ILE A 17 16.06 12.48 -3.94
C ILE A 17 15.85 11.17 -3.16
N ASP A 18 14.68 11.08 -2.52
CA ASP A 18 14.17 9.89 -1.84
C ASP A 18 12.70 9.61 -2.19
N PHE A 19 12.13 8.54 -1.63
CA PHE A 19 10.76 8.09 -1.95
C PHE A 19 9.66 9.15 -1.81
N PRO A 20 9.65 10.01 -0.77
CA PRO A 20 8.63 11.06 -0.64
C PRO A 20 8.61 12.02 -1.85
N ASP A 21 9.78 12.35 -2.40
CA ASP A 21 9.90 13.31 -3.51
C ASP A 21 9.19 12.84 -4.79
N ILE A 22 9.19 11.51 -4.99
CA ILE A 22 8.56 10.85 -6.15
C ILE A 22 7.22 10.18 -5.79
N ARG A 23 6.67 10.41 -4.61
CA ARG A 23 5.41 9.78 -4.19
C ARG A 23 4.28 10.15 -5.14
N TRP A 24 3.53 9.15 -5.59
CA TRP A 24 2.41 9.32 -6.51
C TRP A 24 1.26 10.06 -5.82
N LEU A 25 1.06 11.34 -6.14
CA LEU A 25 -0.06 12.13 -5.57
C LEU A 25 -1.34 11.91 -6.37
N HIS A 26 -1.27 12.14 -7.69
CA HIS A 26 -2.37 11.87 -8.63
C HIS A 26 -1.84 11.73 -10.06
N GLY A 27 -2.58 11.00 -10.90
CA GLY A 27 -2.29 10.89 -12.32
C GLY A 27 -2.59 12.20 -13.06
N VAL A 28 -1.75 12.53 -14.05
CA VAL A 28 -1.89 13.69 -14.93
C VAL A 28 -1.93 13.21 -16.37
N PHE A 29 -2.84 13.78 -17.15
CA PHE A 29 -2.99 13.43 -18.56
C PHE A 29 -3.05 14.70 -19.41
N TYR A 30 -2.24 14.72 -20.48
CA TYR A 30 -2.25 15.77 -21.49
C TYR A 30 -2.52 15.15 -22.86
N CYS A 31 -3.44 15.73 -23.62
CA CYS A 31 -3.71 15.33 -24.99
C CYS A 31 -3.33 16.47 -25.93
N ASN A 32 -2.09 16.43 -26.42
CA ASN A 32 -1.65 17.36 -27.44
C ASN A 32 -2.12 16.87 -28.80
N SER A 33 -2.38 17.81 -29.71
CA SER A 33 -2.67 17.46 -31.10
C SER A 33 -1.91 18.35 -32.07
N SER A 34 -1.51 17.78 -33.19
CA SER A 34 -0.82 18.47 -34.27
C SER A 34 -1.54 18.22 -35.60
N GLY A 35 -1.46 19.16 -36.53
CA GLY A 35 -2.16 19.06 -37.82
C GLY A 35 -3.65 19.44 -37.73
N SER A 36 -4.37 19.28 -38.84
CA SER A 36 -5.77 19.70 -38.97
C SER A 36 -6.56 18.75 -39.88
N GLY A 37 -7.88 18.70 -39.69
CA GLY A 37 -8.76 17.87 -40.54
C GLY A 37 -8.38 16.39 -40.47
N ARG A 38 -8.18 15.77 -41.64
CA ARG A 38 -7.80 14.35 -41.77
C ARG A 38 -6.37 14.05 -41.30
N ASP A 39 -5.51 15.07 -41.23
CA ASP A 39 -4.10 14.91 -40.82
C ASP A 39 -3.89 15.20 -39.32
N LYS A 40 -4.98 15.37 -38.55
CA LYS A 40 -4.89 15.60 -37.11
C LYS A 40 -4.35 14.36 -36.40
N LYS A 41 -3.21 14.51 -35.73
CA LYS A 41 -2.57 13.49 -34.90
C LYS A 41 -2.72 13.86 -33.43
N TYR A 42 -2.93 12.86 -32.59
CA TYR A 42 -2.99 13.00 -31.14
C TYR A 42 -1.76 12.39 -30.51
N HIS A 43 -1.21 13.10 -29.53
CA HIS A 43 -0.02 12.72 -28.78
C HIS A 43 -0.41 12.70 -27.30
N PRO A 44 -1.07 11.62 -26.85
CA PRO A 44 -1.40 11.48 -25.44
C PRO A 44 -0.12 11.35 -24.63
N TRP A 45 -0.08 12.04 -23.51
CA TRP A 45 0.96 11.96 -22.51
C TRP A 45 0.32 11.65 -21.17
N SER A 46 0.82 10.61 -20.50
CA SER A 46 0.38 10.19 -19.18
C SER A 46 1.54 10.27 -18.21
N GLY A 47 1.29 10.87 -17.06
CA GLY A 47 2.28 11.01 -16.02
C GLY A 47 1.65 11.09 -14.64
N VAL A 48 2.48 11.44 -13.68
CA VAL A 48 2.16 11.53 -12.27
C VAL A 48 2.64 12.86 -11.72
N LYS A 49 1.79 13.51 -10.93
CA LYS A 49 2.19 14.63 -10.10
C LYS A 49 2.88 14.12 -8.84
N THR A 50 4.09 14.61 -8.60
CA THR A 50 4.93 14.36 -7.42
C THR A 50 5.42 15.71 -6.85
N ASP A 51 6.12 15.66 -5.72
CA ASP A 51 6.75 16.84 -5.12
C ASP A 51 7.95 17.33 -5.96
N LEU A 52 8.64 16.40 -6.65
CA LEU A 52 9.70 16.72 -7.60
C LEU A 52 9.17 17.40 -8.89
N GLY A 53 7.91 17.16 -9.25
CA GLY A 53 7.32 17.68 -10.48
C GLY A 53 6.32 16.73 -11.13
N GLU A 54 5.99 17.01 -12.39
CA GLU A 54 5.21 16.09 -13.22
C GLU A 54 6.17 15.17 -13.97
N ILE A 55 6.06 13.86 -13.73
CA ILE A 55 6.94 12.83 -14.26
C ILE A 55 6.12 11.93 -15.19
N GLU A 56 6.61 11.63 -16.39
CA GLU A 56 5.99 10.66 -17.29
C GLU A 56 5.94 9.28 -16.62
N GLU A 57 4.84 8.54 -16.79
CA GLU A 57 4.61 7.30 -16.05
C GLU A 57 5.72 6.26 -16.24
N LYS A 58 6.25 6.13 -17.46
CA LYS A 58 7.37 5.22 -17.76
C LYS A 58 8.67 5.65 -17.07
N ALA A 59 8.98 6.94 -17.10
CA ALA A 59 10.14 7.49 -16.42
C ALA A 59 10.02 7.35 -14.90
N TRP A 60 8.81 7.55 -14.36
CA TRP A 60 8.53 7.35 -12.94
C TRP A 60 8.81 5.92 -12.50
N CYS A 61 8.33 4.92 -13.25
CA CYS A 61 8.62 3.51 -12.94
C CYS A 61 10.13 3.22 -12.92
N GLN A 62 10.87 3.73 -13.90
CA GLN A 62 12.32 3.56 -13.98
C GLN A 62 13.06 4.25 -12.81
N ILE A 63 12.66 5.46 -12.45
CA ILE A 63 13.22 6.21 -11.31
C ILE A 63 12.94 5.45 -10.01
N ALA A 64 11.71 5.00 -9.79
CA ALA A 64 11.32 4.25 -8.60
C ALA A 64 12.17 2.98 -8.45
N GLU A 65 12.32 2.18 -9.51
CA GLU A 65 13.15 0.98 -9.49
C GLU A 65 14.62 1.29 -9.21
N ALA A 66 15.17 2.33 -9.83
CA ALA A 66 16.56 2.73 -9.59
C ALA A 66 16.79 3.15 -8.14
N LEU A 67 15.84 3.87 -7.53
CA LEU A 67 15.89 4.24 -6.10
C LEU A 67 15.81 3.03 -5.18
N ILE A 68 14.88 2.10 -5.45
CA ILE A 68 14.72 0.84 -4.70
C ILE A 68 16.02 0.03 -4.75
N ASN A 69 16.58 -0.16 -5.95
CA ASN A 69 17.81 -0.91 -6.15
C ASN A 69 18.98 -0.28 -5.39
N ARG A 70 19.10 1.05 -5.44
CA ARG A 70 20.13 1.78 -4.70
C ARG A 70 20.01 1.63 -3.18
N LYS A 71 18.79 1.59 -2.66
CA LYS A 71 18.53 1.38 -1.22
C LYS A 71 18.65 -0.08 -0.79
N GLY A 72 18.88 -1.00 -1.73
CA GLY A 72 19.00 -2.43 -1.46
C GLY A 72 17.66 -3.14 -1.21
N GLU A 73 16.53 -2.51 -1.58
CA GLU A 73 15.19 -3.00 -1.28
C GLU A 73 14.56 -3.83 -2.42
N SER A 74 15.37 -4.29 -3.38
CA SER A 74 14.90 -5.05 -4.54
C SER A 74 14.19 -6.36 -4.16
N ALA A 75 14.59 -6.99 -3.05
CA ALA A 75 13.92 -8.18 -2.53
C ALA A 75 12.49 -7.87 -2.06
N LEU A 76 12.30 -6.72 -1.40
CA LEU A 76 10.99 -6.27 -0.95
C LEU A 76 10.06 -5.91 -2.12
N LEU A 77 10.60 -5.26 -3.16
CA LEU A 77 9.85 -5.03 -4.39
C LEU A 77 9.41 -6.35 -5.04
N LYS A 78 10.26 -7.38 -5.03
CA LYS A 78 9.90 -8.71 -5.55
C LYS A 78 8.74 -9.33 -4.75
N SER A 79 8.78 -9.23 -3.42
CA SER A 79 7.68 -9.68 -2.55
C SER A 79 6.37 -8.93 -2.84
N LEU A 80 6.41 -7.62 -3.07
CA LEU A 80 5.23 -6.85 -3.45
C LEU A 80 4.68 -7.27 -4.81
N ILE A 81 5.54 -7.48 -5.81
CA ILE A 81 5.11 -7.96 -7.13
C ILE A 81 4.45 -9.34 -7.02
N GLU A 82 5.02 -10.25 -6.22
CA GLU A 82 4.45 -11.57 -5.97
C GLU A 82 3.09 -11.46 -5.27
N TRP A 83 2.99 -10.63 -4.23
CA TRP A 83 1.75 -10.36 -3.52
C TRP A 83 0.66 -9.83 -4.45
N GLU A 84 0.93 -8.76 -5.20
CA GLU A 84 -0.02 -8.17 -6.14
C GLU A 84 -0.40 -9.14 -7.26
N THR A 85 0.53 -9.98 -7.71
CA THR A 85 0.23 -11.03 -8.70
C THR A 85 -0.78 -12.04 -8.18
N ASN A 86 -0.63 -12.47 -6.92
CA ASN A 86 -1.54 -13.41 -6.27
C ASN A 86 -2.92 -12.80 -5.97
N HIS A 87 -2.98 -11.48 -5.79
CA HIS A 87 -4.20 -10.72 -5.50
C HIS A 87 -4.74 -9.97 -6.73
N ASN A 88 -4.32 -10.38 -7.94
CA ASN A 88 -4.72 -9.77 -9.20
C ASN A 88 -6.11 -10.24 -9.67
N TYR A 89 -7.16 -9.91 -8.89
CA TYR A 89 -8.54 -10.32 -9.18
C TYR A 89 -9.09 -9.71 -10.48
N ALA A 90 -8.56 -8.57 -10.91
CA ALA A 90 -8.95 -7.89 -12.14
C ALA A 90 -8.21 -8.43 -13.39
N HIS A 91 -7.33 -9.42 -13.23
CA HIS A 91 -6.49 -9.96 -14.31
C HIS A 91 -5.71 -8.87 -15.08
N ALA A 92 -5.23 -7.88 -14.35
CA ALA A 92 -4.36 -6.83 -14.87
C ALA A 92 -3.09 -7.42 -15.49
N SER A 93 -2.51 -6.70 -16.45
CA SER A 93 -1.26 -7.13 -17.08
C SER A 93 -0.09 -7.09 -16.08
N LYS A 94 0.98 -7.84 -16.39
CA LYS A 94 2.21 -7.84 -15.56
C LYS A 94 2.82 -6.44 -15.41
N GLU A 95 2.68 -5.58 -16.42
CA GLU A 95 3.18 -4.21 -16.37
C GLU A 95 2.38 -3.34 -15.39
N VAL A 96 1.05 -3.53 -15.35
CA VAL A 96 0.18 -2.83 -14.40
C VAL A 96 0.46 -3.29 -12.98
N VAL A 97 0.53 -4.60 -12.74
CA VAL A 97 0.88 -5.19 -11.43
C VAL A 97 2.24 -4.68 -10.94
N ARG A 98 3.24 -4.62 -11.83
CA ARG A 98 4.56 -4.08 -11.50
C ARG A 98 4.48 -2.61 -11.08
N LYS A 99 3.70 -1.79 -11.79
CA LYS A 99 3.50 -0.38 -11.45
C LYS A 99 2.80 -0.22 -10.09
N GLU A 100 1.77 -1.01 -9.82
CA GLU A 100 1.06 -1.00 -8.53
C GLU A 100 2.00 -1.37 -7.38
N ALA A 101 2.83 -2.41 -7.55
CA ALA A 101 3.87 -2.76 -6.58
C ALA A 101 4.88 -1.61 -6.34
N LEU A 102 5.28 -0.88 -7.39
CA LEU A 102 6.13 0.31 -7.24
C LEU A 102 5.41 1.42 -6.47
N GLN A 103 4.13 1.65 -6.74
CA GLN A 103 3.33 2.66 -6.01
C GLN A 103 3.22 2.30 -4.52
N LEU A 104 2.91 1.05 -4.20
CA LEU A 104 2.89 0.55 -2.82
C LEU A 104 4.23 0.77 -2.12
N HIS A 105 5.33 0.48 -2.82
CA HIS A 105 6.67 0.60 -2.27
C HIS A 105 7.07 2.05 -2.02
N VAL A 106 6.91 2.92 -3.02
CA VAL A 106 7.25 4.33 -2.90
C VAL A 106 6.39 5.01 -1.83
N ALA A 107 5.12 4.64 -1.72
CA ALA A 107 4.21 5.17 -0.69
C ALA A 107 4.42 4.54 0.71
N ARG A 108 5.29 3.53 0.84
CA ARG A 108 5.53 2.79 2.09
C ARG A 108 4.25 2.21 2.71
N LEU A 109 3.33 1.75 1.87
CA LEU A 109 2.03 1.25 2.33
C LEU A 109 2.15 0.00 3.20
N PHE A 110 3.17 -0.83 2.95
CA PHE A 110 3.44 -2.01 3.78
C PHE A 110 3.89 -1.68 5.21
N ASP A 111 4.35 -0.46 5.49
CA ASP A 111 4.68 0.01 6.84
C ASP A 111 3.50 0.77 7.48
N ASN A 112 2.41 1.02 6.73
CA ASN A 112 1.25 1.73 7.23
C ASN A 112 0.26 0.74 7.89
N PRO A 113 0.00 0.81 9.21
CA PRO A 113 -0.91 -0.11 9.88
C PRO A 113 -2.35 -0.02 9.36
N LEU A 114 -2.74 1.09 8.71
CA LEU A 114 -4.06 1.26 8.09
C LEU A 114 -4.21 0.56 6.73
N TRP A 115 -3.12 0.08 6.14
CA TRP A 115 -3.20 -0.63 4.87
C TRP A 115 -3.90 -1.97 5.08
N VAL A 116 -4.95 -2.24 4.30
CA VAL A 116 -5.78 -3.45 4.43
C VAL A 116 -4.98 -4.75 4.38
N HIS A 117 -3.86 -4.78 3.66
CA HIS A 117 -3.00 -5.95 3.57
C HIS A 117 -1.83 -5.93 4.55
N PHE A 118 -1.75 -4.97 5.48
CA PHE A 118 -0.64 -4.83 6.44
C PHE A 118 -0.36 -6.14 7.18
N VAL A 119 -1.38 -6.73 7.83
CA VAL A 119 -1.22 -7.98 8.57
C VAL A 119 -0.85 -9.15 7.67
N PRO A 120 -1.63 -9.50 6.63
CA PRO A 120 -1.35 -10.71 5.86
C PRO A 120 -0.08 -10.59 4.99
N PHE A 121 0.26 -9.40 4.48
CA PHE A 121 1.51 -9.17 3.74
C PHE A 121 2.73 -9.32 4.66
N ASN A 122 2.77 -8.58 5.78
CA ASN A 122 3.92 -8.61 6.68
C ASN A 122 4.06 -9.99 7.34
N ARG A 123 2.96 -10.69 7.64
CA ARG A 123 3.04 -12.08 8.13
C ARG A 123 3.80 -13.02 7.19
N GLN A 124 3.64 -12.83 5.88
CA GLN A 124 4.27 -13.69 4.88
C GLN A 124 5.72 -13.30 4.59
N TYR A 125 6.01 -11.99 4.50
CA TYR A 125 7.30 -11.52 3.98
C TYR A 125 8.20 -10.82 5.02
N ARG A 126 7.62 -10.29 6.10
CA ARG A 126 8.28 -9.45 7.12
C ARG A 126 7.67 -9.65 8.51
N PRO A 127 7.67 -10.88 9.06
CA PRO A 127 6.95 -11.19 10.30
C PRO A 127 7.45 -10.37 11.50
N GLU A 128 8.70 -9.91 11.47
CA GLU A 128 9.31 -9.06 12.50
C GLU A 128 8.59 -7.73 12.68
N VAL A 129 7.93 -7.21 11.64
CA VAL A 129 7.17 -5.94 11.72
C VAL A 129 5.93 -6.10 12.60
N LEU A 130 5.39 -7.32 12.71
CA LEU A 130 4.19 -7.60 13.49
C LEU A 130 4.48 -7.71 15.00
N GLU A 131 5.74 -7.91 15.41
CA GLU A 131 6.11 -8.01 16.83
C GLU A 131 5.84 -6.72 17.60
N THR A 132 5.94 -5.58 16.92
CA THR A 132 5.68 -4.25 17.49
C THR A 132 4.30 -3.68 17.12
N ALA A 133 3.51 -4.40 16.33
CA ALA A 133 2.20 -3.93 15.87
C ALA A 133 1.11 -4.22 16.91
N HIS A 134 0.14 -3.30 17.03
CA HIS A 134 -1.03 -3.50 17.90
C HIS A 134 -2.08 -4.35 17.18
N LEU A 135 -1.96 -5.67 17.30
CA LEU A 135 -2.91 -6.60 16.68
C LEU A 135 -4.13 -6.82 17.57
N VAL A 136 -5.30 -6.79 16.94
CA VAL A 136 -6.58 -7.11 17.57
C VAL A 136 -7.34 -8.15 16.77
N THR A 137 -8.07 -9.01 17.48
CA THR A 137 -8.90 -10.04 16.87
C THR A 137 -10.30 -9.49 16.66
N VAL A 138 -10.76 -9.55 15.43
CA VAL A 138 -12.09 -9.12 15.02
C VAL A 138 -12.85 -10.28 14.39
N VAL A 139 -14.17 -10.24 14.50
CA VAL A 139 -15.07 -11.16 13.79
C VAL A 139 -15.98 -10.33 12.90
N ASN A 140 -15.80 -10.51 11.60
CA ASN A 140 -16.63 -9.88 10.56
C ASN A 140 -17.89 -10.71 10.29
N GLU A 141 -19.04 -10.05 10.18
CA GLU A 141 -20.33 -10.71 9.93
C GLU A 141 -20.38 -11.56 8.65
N CYS A 142 -19.54 -11.24 7.67
CA CYS A 142 -19.53 -11.96 6.39
C CYS A 142 -19.01 -13.40 6.51
N CYS A 143 -17.98 -13.64 7.32
CA CYS A 143 -17.35 -14.95 7.47
C CYS A 143 -17.66 -15.59 8.83
N ASN A 144 -17.96 -14.78 9.86
CA ASN A 144 -18.10 -15.24 11.25
C ASN A 144 -16.88 -16.05 11.75
N THR A 145 -15.70 -15.74 11.21
CA THR A 145 -14.42 -16.34 11.59
C THR A 145 -13.53 -15.26 12.20
N PRO A 146 -12.88 -15.54 13.35
CA PRO A 146 -11.89 -14.63 13.91
C PRO A 146 -10.72 -14.40 12.96
N GLY A 147 -10.26 -13.16 12.85
CA GLY A 147 -9.02 -12.83 12.18
C GLY A 147 -8.38 -11.58 12.76
N GLU A 148 -7.11 -11.38 12.43
CA GLU A 148 -6.29 -10.32 13.02
C GLU A 148 -6.22 -9.12 12.10
N VAL A 149 -6.43 -7.94 12.69
CA VAL A 149 -6.25 -6.63 12.08
C VAL A 149 -5.44 -5.74 13.04
N THR A 150 -5.04 -4.56 12.60
CA THR A 150 -4.39 -3.58 13.47
C THR A 150 -5.44 -2.77 14.25
N GLN A 151 -5.12 -2.33 15.47
CA GLN A 151 -5.98 -1.44 16.25
C GLN A 151 -6.28 -0.15 15.47
N GLU A 152 -5.31 0.37 14.72
CA GLU A 152 -5.48 1.57 13.91
C GLU A 152 -6.58 1.41 12.84
N GLN A 153 -6.75 0.21 12.28
CA GLN A 153 -7.85 -0.07 11.34
C GLN A 153 -9.22 -0.08 12.02
N VAL A 154 -9.28 -0.53 13.27
CA VAL A 154 -10.51 -0.50 14.08
C VAL A 154 -10.86 0.96 14.43
N ASP A 155 -9.89 1.73 14.92
CA ASP A 155 -10.08 3.10 15.37
C ASP A 155 -10.48 4.04 14.23
N GLN A 156 -9.95 3.80 13.02
CA GLN A 156 -10.26 4.58 11.81
C GLN A 156 -11.34 3.92 10.94
N SER A 157 -12.06 2.94 11.48
CA SER A 157 -13.15 2.29 10.75
C SER A 157 -14.24 3.31 10.40
N ALA A 158 -14.57 3.41 9.11
CA ALA A 158 -15.66 4.24 8.64
C ALA A 158 -16.97 3.45 8.74
N ASN A 159 -17.99 4.02 9.39
CA ASN A 159 -19.31 3.42 9.55
C ASN A 159 -19.29 2.03 10.24
N GLY A 160 -18.31 1.79 11.12
CA GLY A 160 -18.17 0.51 11.83
C GLY A 160 -17.86 -0.67 10.90
N MET A 161 -17.25 -0.42 9.74
CA MET A 161 -16.86 -1.46 8.78
C MET A 161 -15.35 -1.51 8.61
N ILE A 162 -14.84 -2.74 8.47
CA ILE A 162 -13.46 -3.02 8.06
C ILE A 162 -13.47 -4.10 6.99
N ALA A 163 -12.39 -4.21 6.23
CA ALA A 163 -12.19 -5.33 5.32
C ALA A 163 -11.94 -6.61 6.12
N CYS A 164 -12.72 -7.66 5.83
CA CYS A 164 -12.61 -8.93 6.51
C CYS A 164 -11.23 -9.58 6.24
N PRO A 165 -10.48 -9.98 7.28
CA PRO A 165 -9.17 -10.61 7.10
C PRO A 165 -9.25 -11.99 6.41
N CYS A 166 -10.43 -12.63 6.39
CA CYS A 166 -10.61 -13.94 5.77
C CYS A 166 -10.95 -13.87 4.27
N CYS A 167 -11.78 -12.92 3.85
CA CYS A 167 -12.29 -12.86 2.47
C CYS A 167 -12.11 -11.50 1.77
N GLY A 168 -11.59 -10.50 2.45
CA GLY A 168 -11.40 -9.13 1.94
C GLY A 168 -12.67 -8.28 1.86
N ARG A 169 -13.85 -8.83 2.16
CA ARG A 169 -15.12 -8.10 2.07
C ARG A 169 -15.25 -7.06 3.18
N TRP A 170 -15.58 -5.84 2.82
CA TRP A 170 -16.00 -4.81 3.78
C TRP A 170 -17.31 -5.22 4.46
N SER A 171 -17.31 -5.31 5.79
CA SER A 171 -18.47 -5.71 6.56
C SER A 171 -18.40 -5.18 7.99
N PRO A 172 -19.54 -5.09 8.69
CA PRO A 172 -19.55 -4.82 10.12
C PRO A 172 -18.75 -5.88 10.88
N PHE A 173 -18.17 -5.46 11.99
CA PHE A 173 -17.32 -6.30 12.82
C PHE A 173 -17.58 -6.04 14.30
N HIS A 174 -17.19 -7.00 15.13
CA HIS A 174 -17.01 -6.79 16.56
C HIS A 174 -15.61 -7.22 16.96
N CYS A 175 -15.04 -6.52 17.94
CA CYS A 175 -13.79 -6.92 18.55
C CYS A 175 -14.07 -8.09 19.50
N VAL A 176 -13.21 -9.10 19.46
CA VAL A 176 -13.23 -10.16 20.48
C VAL A 176 -12.54 -9.58 21.69
N GLU A 177 -13.27 -9.40 22.79
CA GLU A 177 -12.65 -9.04 24.06
C GLU A 177 -11.60 -10.10 24.39
N GLN A 178 -10.34 -9.68 24.51
CA GLN A 178 -9.34 -10.51 25.15
C GLN A 178 -9.81 -10.63 26.58
N ALA A 179 -10.35 -11.79 26.96
CA ALA A 179 -10.64 -12.08 28.34
C ALA A 179 -9.35 -11.83 29.11
N GLU A 180 -9.29 -10.72 29.85
CA GLU A 180 -8.27 -10.52 30.86
C GLU A 180 -8.31 -11.79 31.71
N ASN A 181 -7.14 -12.40 31.93
CA ASN A 181 -6.99 -13.50 32.86
C ASN A 181 -7.44 -13.03 34.26
N GLU A 182 -8.74 -13.14 34.55
CA GLU A 182 -9.35 -12.93 35.87
C GLU A 182 -8.97 -14.03 36.87
N GLU A 183 -8.07 -14.95 36.52
CA GLU A 183 -7.57 -15.98 37.45
C GLU A 183 -6.59 -15.42 38.51
N ASN A 184 -6.11 -14.17 38.40
CA ASN A 184 -5.17 -13.60 39.38
C ASN A 184 -5.79 -12.67 40.44
N LYS A 185 -7.12 -12.56 40.55
CA LYS A 185 -7.78 -11.77 41.63
C LYS A 185 -8.56 -12.57 42.67
N LEU A 186 -8.81 -13.87 42.48
CA LEU A 186 -9.51 -14.71 43.47
C LEU A 186 -8.58 -15.59 44.35
N GLY A 187 -7.27 -15.57 44.13
CA GLY A 187 -6.31 -16.45 44.83
C GLY A 187 -5.74 -15.93 46.16
N MET A 188 -6.07 -14.71 46.61
CA MET A 188 -5.43 -14.08 47.78
C MET A 188 -6.38 -13.70 48.93
N GLU A 189 -7.62 -14.20 48.93
CA GLU A 189 -8.57 -13.96 50.03
C GLU A 189 -9.03 -15.25 50.75
N MET A 190 -8.17 -16.25 50.95
CA MET A 190 -8.49 -17.33 51.88
C MET A 190 -7.25 -17.85 52.63
N MET A 191 -6.82 -17.11 53.64
CA MET A 191 -6.04 -17.64 54.77
C MET A 191 -6.72 -17.17 56.06
N PRO A 192 -7.45 -18.04 56.78
CA PRO A 192 -7.90 -17.72 58.13
C PRO A 192 -6.70 -17.76 59.09
N GLN A 193 -6.77 -16.89 60.10
CA GLN A 193 -5.83 -16.74 61.21
C GLN A 193 -5.67 -18.01 62.06
#